data_AF-A0AAW3JT54-F1
#
_entry.id   AF-A0AAW3JT54-F1
#
_cell.length_a   1.000
_cell.length_b   1.000
_cell.length_c   1.000
_cell.angle_alpha   90.00
_cell.angle_beta   90.00
_cell.angle_gamma   90.00
#
_symmetry.space_group_name_H-M   'P 1'
#
loop_
_entity.id
_entity.type
_entity.pdbx_description
1 polymer ?
#
loop_
_entity_poly.entity_id
_entity_poly.type
_entity_poly.pdbx_seq_one_letter_code
_entity_poly.pdbx_strand_id
1 'polypeptide(L)'
;MNDDVKLIQLYNKKNNCDIIEMIGMIVILIISKNIFKKNSDVAEFIETVIGINFPGYVIKSRTLMAARASKIVFALDDNEIRQLKIKINAYLSKLINQKDDEKVVLSKNRKKNENDKLEKWLKGL
;
A
#
# COMPACT_ATOMS: atom_id res chain seq x y z
N MET A 1 -7.24 0.36 -9.55
CA MET A 1 -5.98 0.32 -8.76
C MET A 1 -5.98 1.31 -7.59
N ASN A 2 -7.09 2.01 -7.33
CA ASN A 2 -7.20 3.00 -6.26
C ASN A 2 -8.30 2.66 -5.25
N ASP A 3 -9.11 1.64 -5.52
CA ASP A 3 -10.36 1.42 -4.80
C ASP A 3 -10.11 0.68 -3.48
N ASP A 4 -9.21 -0.31 -3.45
CA ASP A 4 -8.82 -1.01 -2.22
C ASP A 4 -8.18 -0.06 -1.19
N VAL A 5 -7.26 0.80 -1.63
CA VAL A 5 -6.58 1.78 -0.77
C VAL A 5 -7.56 2.86 -0.29
N LYS A 6 -8.41 3.37 -1.18
CA LYS A 6 -9.47 4.32 -0.82
C LYS A 6 -10.45 3.71 0.16
N LEU A 7 -10.83 2.43 -0.01
CA LEU A 7 -11.71 1.71 0.89
C LEU A 7 -11.09 1.62 2.29
N ILE A 8 -9.83 1.21 2.40
CA ILE A 8 -9.10 1.13 3.67
C ILE A 8 -8.99 2.52 4.33
N GLN A 9 -8.66 3.56 3.56
CA GLN A 9 -8.62 4.93 4.07
C GLN A 9 -9.99 5.43 4.54
N LEU A 10 -11.08 5.03 3.86
CA LEU A 10 -12.45 5.37 4.25
C LEU A 10 -12.83 4.71 5.57
N TYR A 11 -12.55 3.41 5.73
CA TYR A 11 -12.76 2.71 7.00
C TYR A 11 -11.91 3.33 8.10
N ASN A 12 -10.67 3.73 7.80
CA ASN A 12 -9.84 4.45 8.75
C ASN A 12 -10.35 5.86 9.10
N LYS A 13 -11.27 6.47 8.34
CA LYS A 13 -11.87 7.75 8.75
C LYS A 13 -13.02 7.59 9.75
N LYS A 14 -13.53 6.38 9.98
CA LYS A 14 -14.50 6.13 11.06
C LYS A 14 -13.82 6.26 12.43
N ASN A 15 -14.53 6.86 13.39
CA ASN A 15 -14.00 7.19 14.72
C ASN A 15 -13.76 5.97 15.63
N ASN A 16 -14.48 4.87 15.43
CA ASN A 16 -14.22 3.59 16.08
C ASN A 16 -13.75 2.60 15.02
N CYS A 17 -12.45 2.30 15.01
CA CYS A 17 -11.90 1.14 14.33
C CYS A 17 -11.51 0.17 15.43
N ASP A 18 -12.24 -0.93 15.55
CA ASP A 18 -11.96 -1.96 16.55
C ASP A 18 -10.86 -2.91 16.08
N ILE A 19 -10.46 -3.82 16.96
CA ILE A 19 -9.38 -4.77 16.69
C ILE A 19 -9.70 -5.72 15.52
N ILE A 20 -10.98 -6.02 15.28
CA ILE A 20 -11.42 -6.91 14.20
C ILE A 20 -11.26 -6.19 12.86
N GLU A 21 -11.73 -4.95 12.77
CA GLU A 21 -11.55 -4.11 11.59
C GLU A 21 -10.07 -3.88 11.28
N MET A 22 -9.24 -3.63 12.31
CA MET A 22 -7.80 -3.44 12.15
C MET A 22 -7.09 -4.69 11.61
N ILE A 23 -7.41 -5.87 12.15
CA ILE A 23 -6.88 -7.15 11.65
C ILE A 23 -7.30 -7.35 10.19
N GLY A 24 -8.57 -7.12 9.86
CA GLY A 24 -9.09 -7.21 8.50
C GLY A 24 -8.32 -6.31 7.53
N MET A 25 -8.10 -5.05 7.90
CA MET A 25 -7.34 -4.10 7.08
C MET A 25 -5.89 -4.54 6.87
N ILE A 26 -5.19 -4.94 7.93
CA ILE A 26 -3.80 -5.44 7.84
C ILE A 26 -3.71 -6.65 6.91
N VAL A 27 -4.65 -7.60 7.04
CA VAL A 27 -4.68 -8.79 6.18
C VAL A 27 -4.91 -8.43 4.72
N ILE A 28 -5.86 -7.53 4.42
CA ILE A 28 -6.12 -7.07 3.05
C ILE A 28 -4.88 -6.37 2.47
N LEU A 29 -4.24 -5.49 3.25
CA LEU A 29 -3.00 -4.81 2.84
C LEU A 29 -1.91 -5.81 2.49
N ILE A 30 -1.67 -6.79 3.35
CA ILE A 30 -0.60 -7.80 3.18
C ILE A 30 -0.87 -8.71 1.97
N ILE A 31 -2.11 -9.17 1.79
CA ILE A 31 -2.44 -10.16 0.76
C ILE A 31 -2.55 -9.50 -0.61
N SER A 32 -3.05 -8.26 -0.69
CA SER A 32 -3.33 -7.58 -1.96
C SER A 32 -2.07 -7.40 -2.84
N LYS A 33 -2.10 -8.01 -4.03
CA LYS A 33 -1.06 -7.83 -5.06
C LYS A 33 -1.19 -6.50 -5.81
N ASN A 34 -2.33 -5.83 -5.67
CA ASN A 34 -2.57 -4.52 -6.28
C ASN A 34 -1.85 -3.41 -5.53
N ILE A 35 -1.68 -3.58 -4.22
CA ILE A 35 -1.03 -2.60 -3.34
C ILE A 35 0.48 -2.82 -3.36
N PHE A 36 0.90 -4.02 -2.95
CA PHE A 36 2.30 -4.46 -2.93
C PHE A 36 2.51 -5.50 -4.02
N LYS A 37 3.52 -5.33 -4.87
CA LYS A 37 3.78 -6.29 -5.96
C LYS A 37 4.65 -7.46 -5.50
N LYS A 38 5.64 -7.18 -4.64
CA LYS A 38 6.58 -8.19 -4.15
C LYS A 38 6.34 -8.47 -2.68
N ASN A 39 6.91 -9.57 -2.18
CA ASN A 39 6.87 -9.86 -0.75
C ASN A 39 7.84 -8.99 0.06
N SER A 40 8.92 -8.52 -0.57
CA SER A 40 9.84 -7.53 0.02
C SER A 40 9.10 -6.25 0.41
N ASP A 41 8.22 -5.75 -0.46
CA ASP A 41 7.47 -4.52 -0.23
C ASP A 41 6.49 -4.68 0.95
N VAL A 42 5.93 -5.88 1.12
CA VAL A 42 5.09 -6.23 2.26
C VAL A 42 5.92 -6.28 3.55
N ALA A 43 7.12 -6.87 3.50
CA ALA A 43 8.00 -6.93 4.65
C ALA A 43 8.43 -5.52 5.10
N GLU A 44 8.77 -4.64 4.15
CA GLU A 44 9.09 -3.22 4.41
C GLU A 44 7.90 -2.47 5.02
N PHE A 45 6.69 -2.69 4.52
CA PHE A 45 5.47 -2.14 5.12
C PHE A 45 5.32 -2.56 6.58
N ILE A 46 5.48 -3.86 6.87
CA ILE A 46 5.33 -4.41 8.23
C ILE A 46 6.40 -3.86 9.17
N GLU A 47 7.66 -3.80 8.72
CA GLU A 47 8.75 -3.18 9.46
C GLU A 47 8.45 -1.70 9.76
N THR A 48 8.01 -0.94 8.76
CA THR A 48 7.77 0.50 8.90
C THR A 48 6.58 0.82 9.82
N VAL A 49 5.52 0.03 9.73
CA VAL A 49 4.24 0.33 10.39
C VAL A 49 4.10 -0.37 11.74
N ILE A 50 4.51 -1.64 11.82
CA ILE A 50 4.41 -2.47 13.02
C ILE A 50 5.73 -2.46 13.81
N GLY A 51 6.87 -2.21 13.15
CA GLY A 51 8.18 -2.17 13.82
C GLY A 51 8.84 -3.54 13.97
N ILE A 52 8.50 -4.52 13.12
CA ILE A 52 8.98 -5.90 13.25
C ILE A 52 9.59 -6.41 11.95
N ASN A 53 10.75 -7.05 12.07
CA ASN A 53 11.43 -7.69 10.95
C ASN A 53 11.15 -9.18 10.97
N PHE A 54 10.53 -9.68 9.90
CA PHE A 54 10.26 -11.09 9.78
C PHE A 54 11.47 -11.87 9.25
N PRO A 55 11.69 -13.11 9.76
CA PRO A 55 12.69 -13.99 9.18
C PRO A 55 12.44 -14.25 7.69
N GLY A 56 13.51 -14.52 6.93
CA GLY A 56 13.41 -14.71 5.48
C GLY A 56 12.43 -15.82 5.06
N TYR A 57 12.28 -16.89 5.85
CA TYR A 57 11.31 -17.94 5.57
C TYR A 57 9.84 -17.47 5.71
N VAL A 58 9.59 -16.48 6.59
CA VAL A 58 8.26 -15.87 6.76
C VAL A 58 7.95 -14.97 5.57
N ILE A 59 8.93 -14.15 5.15
CA ILE A 59 8.77 -13.22 4.01
C ILE A 59 8.44 -13.95 2.71
N LYS A 60 8.83 -15.22 2.55
CA LYS A 60 8.48 -16.03 1.37
C LYS A 60 6.97 -16.29 1.22
N SER A 61 6.15 -16.10 2.26
CA SER A 61 4.71 -16.34 2.20
C SER A 61 3.89 -15.17 2.75
N ARG A 62 3.05 -14.57 1.90
CA ARG A 62 2.13 -13.49 2.31
C ARG A 62 1.10 -13.94 3.33
N THR A 63 0.58 -15.15 3.21
CA THR A 63 -0.39 -15.67 4.18
C THR A 63 0.28 -15.90 5.53
N LEU A 64 1.54 -16.33 5.55
CA LEU A 64 2.31 -16.48 6.79
C LEU A 64 2.63 -15.11 7.42
N MET A 65 3.02 -14.12 6.61
CA MET A 65 3.17 -12.73 7.07
C MET A 65 1.87 -12.18 7.64
N ALA A 66 0.73 -12.41 6.97
CA ALA A 66 -0.58 -11.97 7.43
C ALA A 66 -0.92 -12.62 8.78
N ALA A 67 -0.82 -13.94 8.89
CA ALA A 67 -1.10 -14.66 10.13
C ALA A 67 -0.24 -14.16 11.30
N ARG A 68 1.05 -13.93 11.06
CA ARG A 68 1.98 -13.39 12.08
C ARG A 68 1.63 -11.96 12.47
N ALA A 69 1.39 -11.09 11.49
CA ALA A 69 1.00 -9.70 11.72
C ALA A 69 -0.33 -9.60 12.46
N SER A 70 -1.35 -10.39 12.07
CA SER A 70 -2.64 -10.44 12.76
C SER A 70 -2.50 -10.84 14.22
N LYS A 71 -1.63 -11.80 14.54
CA LYS A 71 -1.37 -12.19 15.94
C LYS A 71 -0.78 -11.03 16.76
N ILE A 72 0.10 -10.23 16.16
CA ILE A 72 0.68 -9.04 16.81
C ILE A 72 -0.40 -7.99 17.02
N VAL A 73 -1.19 -7.70 15.98
CA VAL A 73 -2.28 -6.70 16.04
C VAL A 73 -3.34 -7.09 17.08
N PHE A 74 -3.64 -8.39 17.21
CA PHE A 74 -4.59 -8.90 18.20
C PHE A 74 -4.15 -8.67 19.66
N ALA A 75 -2.86 -8.47 19.91
CA ALA A 75 -2.33 -8.23 21.24
C ALA A 75 -2.27 -6.74 21.62
N LEU A 76 -2.66 -5.84 20.72
CA LEU A 76 -2.59 -4.39 20.93
C LEU A 76 -3.78 -3.88 21.74
N ASP A 77 -3.54 -2.85 22.53
CA ASP A 77 -4.59 -2.07 23.19
C ASP A 77 -5.21 -0.99 22.26
N ASP A 78 -6.30 -0.36 22.73
CA ASP A 78 -7.02 0.66 21.95
C ASP A 78 -6.14 1.86 21.54
N ASN A 79 -5.19 2.26 22.40
CA ASN A 79 -4.29 3.36 22.09
C ASN A 79 -3.27 2.94 21.03
N GLU A 80 -2.71 1.75 21.14
CA GLU A 80 -1.81 1.17 20.16
C GLU A 80 -2.48 0.96 18.80
N ILE A 81 -3.75 0.52 18.77
CA ILE A 81 -4.56 0.42 17.55
C ILE A 81 -4.71 1.80 16.89
N ARG A 82 -4.97 2.86 17.67
CA ARG A 82 -5.03 4.25 17.15
C ARG A 82 -3.68 4.68 16.57
N GLN A 83 -2.57 4.38 17.22
CA GLN A 83 -1.24 4.70 16.70
C GLN A 83 -0.93 3.93 15.42
N LEU A 84 -1.25 2.64 15.38
CA LEU A 84 -1.08 1.78 14.20
C LEU A 84 -1.87 2.34 13.01
N LYS A 85 -3.10 2.78 13.24
CA LYS A 85 -3.95 3.44 12.24
C LYS A 85 -3.30 4.68 11.64
N ILE A 86 -2.71 5.55 12.47
CA ILE A 86 -2.00 6.75 12.02
C ILE A 86 -0.80 6.35 11.15
N LYS A 87 -0.01 5.36 11.57
CA LYS A 87 1.15 4.86 10.82
C LYS A 87 0.75 4.27 9.47
N ILE A 88 -0.31 3.45 9.43
CA ILE A 88 -0.85 2.90 8.18
C ILE A 88 -1.22 4.02 7.21
N ASN A 89 -2.00 5.02 7.68
CA ASN A 89 -2.41 6.13 6.83
C ASN A 89 -1.22 6.94 6.32
N ALA A 90 -0.25 7.25 7.18
CA ALA A 90 0.97 7.95 6.79
C ALA A 90 1.76 7.18 5.74
N TYR A 91 1.89 5.86 5.90
CA TYR A 91 2.56 4.99 4.93
C TYR A 91 1.83 4.98 3.58
N LEU A 92 0.51 4.77 3.59
CA LEU A 92 -0.29 4.72 2.36
C LEU A 92 -0.28 6.06 1.61
N SER A 93 -0.34 7.19 2.33
CA SER A 93 -0.21 8.52 1.72
C SER A 93 1.13 8.69 1.01
N LYS A 94 2.24 8.27 1.64
CA LYS A 94 3.57 8.29 1.00
C LYS A 94 3.62 7.40 -0.24
N LEU A 95 3.06 6.19 -0.15
CA LEU A 95 3.04 5.22 -1.24
C LEU A 95 2.24 5.70 -2.46
N ILE A 96 1.15 6.45 -2.24
CA ILE A 96 0.39 7.09 -3.32
C ILE A 96 1.24 8.19 -4.00
N ASN A 97 1.82 9.09 -3.21
CA ASN A 97 2.61 10.21 -3.74
C ASN A 97 3.80 9.73 -4.58
N GLN A 98 4.53 8.72 -4.08
CA GLN A 98 5.66 8.13 -4.82
C GLN A 98 5.24 7.53 -6.16
N LYS A 99 4.09 6.84 -6.22
CA LYS A 99 3.57 6.25 -7.47
C LYS A 99 3.13 7.31 -8.48
N ASP A 100 2.66 8.47 -8.03
CA ASP A 100 2.30 9.56 -8.92
C ASP A 100 3.55 10.27 -9.46
N ASP A 101 4.60 10.43 -8.64
CA ASP A 101 5.90 10.93 -9.10
C ASP A 101 6.54 9.99 -10.15
N GLU A 102 6.52 8.67 -9.92
CA GLU A 102 7.01 7.67 -10.87
C GLU A 102 6.26 7.71 -12.22
N LYS A 103 4.94 7.89 -12.20
CA LYS A 103 4.14 8.04 -13.43
C LYS A 103 4.52 9.29 -14.22
N VAL A 104 4.77 10.41 -13.53
CA VAL A 104 5.19 11.66 -14.17
C VAL A 104 6.56 11.47 -14.85
N VAL A 105 7.51 10.81 -14.18
CA VAL A 105 8.84 10.51 -14.76
C VAL A 105 8.72 9.55 -15.96
N LEU A 106 7.92 8.49 -15.87
CA LEU A 106 7.67 7.57 -16.98
C LEU A 106 7.02 8.26 -18.19
N SER A 107 6.12 9.22 -17.98
CA SER A 107 5.51 9.99 -19.06
C SER A 107 6.48 10.95 -19.76
N LYS A 108 7.46 11.52 -19.03
CA LYS A 108 8.51 12.40 -19.60
C LYS A 108 9.53 11.61 -20.42
N ASN A 109 9.79 10.35 -20.06
CA ASN A 109 10.78 9.51 -20.73
C ASN A 109 10.24 8.66 -21.89
N ARG A 110 8.95 8.76 -22.26
CA ARG A 110 8.46 8.13 -23.49
C ARG A 110 9.09 8.80 -24.71
N LYS A 111 9.95 8.07 -25.43
CA LYS A 111 10.31 8.41 -26.82
C LYS A 111 9.03 8.46 -27.65
N LYS A 112 8.76 9.63 -28.25
CA LYS A 112 7.63 9.81 -29.16
C LYS A 112 7.79 8.89 -30.36
N ASN A 113 6.74 8.17 -30.69
CA ASN A 113 6.71 7.30 -31.86
C ASN A 113 6.27 8.11 -33.10
N GLU A 114 6.37 7.50 -34.29
CA GLU A 114 5.97 8.16 -35.54
C GLU A 114 4.49 8.55 -35.57
N ASN A 115 3.64 7.81 -34.84
CA ASN A 115 2.20 8.11 -34.74
C ASN A 115 1.93 9.42 -33.96
N ASP A 116 2.71 9.69 -32.90
CA ASP A 116 2.64 10.94 -32.13
C ASP A 116 3.06 12.17 -32.97
N LYS A 117 3.91 11.97 -33.99
CA LYS A 117 4.32 13.03 -34.93
C LYS A 117 3.23 13.31 -35.97
N LEU A 118 2.59 12.25 -36.48
CA LEU A 118 1.48 12.36 -37.42
C LEU A 118 0.31 13.15 -36.81
N GLU A 119 -0.06 12.85 -35.55
CA GLU A 119 -1.14 13.58 -34.86
C GLU A 119 -0.84 15.08 -34.68
N LYS A 120 0.43 15.43 -34.44
CA LYS A 120 0.83 16.84 -34.35
C LYS A 120 0.72 17.55 -35.69
N TRP A 121 1.02 16.85 -36.79
CA TRP A 121 0.93 17.40 -38.14
C TRP A 121 -0.53 17.63 -38.53
N LEU A 122 -1.41 16.68 -38.21
CA LEU A 122 -2.86 16.80 -38.43
C LEU A 122 -3.51 17.94 -37.63
N LYS A 123 -2.98 18.28 -36.46
CA LYS A 123 -3.47 19.40 -35.62
C LYS A 123 -2.99 20.78 -36.10
N GLY A 124 -2.05 20.85 -37.05
CA GLY A 124 -1.53 22.09 -37.62
C GLY A 124 -2.13 22.46 -38.98
N LEU A 125 -3.09 21.68 -39.46
CA LEU A 125 -3.99 21.95 -40.59
C LEU A 125 -5.35 22.39 -40.04
#